data_AF-A0A086B8I4-F1
#
_entry.id   AF-A0A086B8I4-F1
#
_cell.length_a   1.000
_cell.length_b   1.000
_cell.length_c   1.000
_cell.angle_alpha   90.00
_cell.angle_beta   90.00
_cell.angle_gamma   90.00
#
_symmetry.space_group_name_H-M   'P 1'
#
loop_
_entity.id
_entity.type
_entity.pdbx_description
1 polymer ?
#
loop_
_entity_poly.entity_id
_entity_poly.type
_entity_poly.pdbx_seq_one_letter_code
_entity_poly.pdbx_strand_id
1 'polypeptide(L)'
;MKKNIRIEEVGDINSDYPYLEVFLEGDTSPFLEIAINNKELLFKIYTLKQNILLSYEEWEYIQKVANDFLPRALKDEDDYLKW
;
A
#
# COMPACT_ATOMS: atom_id res chain seq x y z
N MET A 1 4.54 -20.04 7.48
CA MET A 1 4.21 -20.21 6.05
C MET A 1 4.90 -19.11 5.28
N LYS A 2 5.45 -19.40 4.10
CA LYS A 2 6.03 -18.37 3.22
C LYS A 2 4.88 -17.52 2.69
N LYS A 3 4.94 -16.21 2.86
CA LYS A 3 3.93 -15.28 2.33
C LYS A 3 4.19 -15.11 0.83
N ASN A 4 3.17 -15.20 -0.02
CA ASN A 4 3.31 -14.98 -1.45
C ASN A 4 3.04 -13.51 -1.83
N ILE A 5 3.21 -12.60 -0.87
CA ILE A 5 2.92 -11.18 -1.02
C ILE A 5 4.13 -10.37 -0.60
N ARG A 6 4.53 -9.44 -1.47
CA ARG A 6 5.52 -8.41 -1.21
C ARG A 6 4.80 -7.06 -1.16
N ILE A 7 5.10 -6.26 -0.15
CA ILE A 7 4.56 -4.89 0.01
C ILE A 7 5.74 -3.94 0.03
N GLU A 8 5.67 -2.89 -0.77
CA GLU A 8 6.70 -1.86 -0.85
C GLU A 8 6.11 -0.49 -0.52
N GLU A 9 6.84 0.30 0.27
CA GLU A 9 6.52 1.69 0.54
C GLU A 9 7.21 2.55 -0.52
N VAL A 10 6.42 3.31 -1.26
CA VAL A 10 6.88 4.15 -2.38
C VAL A 10 6.68 5.61 -2.01
N GLY A 11 7.78 6.37 -2.02
CA GLY A 11 7.74 7.83 -1.97
C GLY A 11 7.75 8.39 -3.39
N ASP A 12 6.70 9.12 -3.77
CA ASP A 12 6.61 9.78 -5.07
C ASP A 12 6.70 11.28 -4.90
N ILE A 13 7.53 11.93 -5.72
CA ILE A 13 7.67 13.39 -5.79
C ILE A 13 6.38 14.08 -6.26
N ASN A 14 5.46 13.34 -6.88
CA ASN A 14 4.18 13.82 -7.39
C ASN A 14 2.98 13.42 -6.52
N SER A 15 3.21 12.75 -5.39
CA SER A 15 2.16 12.39 -4.44
C SER A 15 2.37 13.15 -3.14
N ASP A 16 1.30 13.71 -2.58
CA ASP A 16 1.35 14.45 -1.31
C ASP A 16 1.76 13.54 -0.14
N TYR A 17 1.54 12.23 -0.29
CA TYR A 17 1.92 11.21 0.69
C TYR A 17 2.61 10.03 0.03
N PRO A 18 3.50 9.31 0.74
CA PRO A 18 3.93 7.99 0.30
C PRO A 18 2.72 7.05 0.17
N TYR A 19 2.88 5.96 -0.57
CA TYR A 19 1.84 4.96 -0.75
C TYR A 19 2.44 3.54 -0.72
N LEU A 20 1.57 2.54 -0.61
CA LEU A 20 1.97 1.13 -0.63
C LEU A 20 1.65 0.50 -1.98
N GLU A 21 2.61 -0.24 -2.51
CA GLU A 21 2.39 -1.15 -3.64
C GLU A 21 2.41 -2.60 -3.15
N VAL A 22 1.42 -3.38 -3.57
CA VAL A 22 1.25 -4.78 -3.20
C VAL A 22 1.42 -5.66 -4.44
N PHE A 23 2.34 -6.61 -4.33
CA PHE A 23 2.75 -7.51 -5.40
C PHE A 23 2.49 -8.96 -5.01
N LEU A 24 2.22 -9.80 -6.01
CA LEU A 24 2.43 -11.24 -5.87
C LEU A 24 3.93 -11.53 -5.89
N GLU A 25 4.36 -12.53 -5.14
CA GLU A 25 5.76 -12.95 -5.07
C GLU A 25 6.28 -13.30 -6.47
N GLY A 26 7.37 -12.65 -6.87
CA GLY A 26 8.00 -12.83 -8.19
C GLY A 26 7.46 -11.92 -9.30
N ASP A 27 6.36 -11.21 -9.07
CA ASP A 27 5.83 -10.25 -10.04
C ASP A 27 6.54 -8.89 -9.90
N THR A 28 6.75 -8.26 -11.06
CA THR A 28 7.38 -6.93 -11.16
C THR A 28 6.39 -5.78 -11.15
N SER A 29 5.09 -6.06 -11.31
CA SER A 29 4.02 -5.07 -11.34
C SER A 29 3.07 -5.30 -10.16
N PRO A 30 2.64 -4.23 -9.46
CA PRO A 30 1.71 -4.39 -8.36
C PRO A 30 0.31 -4.73 -8.89
N PHE A 31 -0.48 -5.39 -8.06
CA PHE A 31 -1.90 -5.59 -8.33
C PHE A 31 -2.79 -4.62 -7.55
N LEU A 32 -2.26 -4.04 -6.48
CA LEU A 32 -2.96 -3.12 -5.61
C LEU A 32 -2.01 -2.02 -5.15
N GLU A 33 -2.48 -0.79 -5.25
CA GLU A 33 -1.89 0.39 -4.60
C GLU A 33 -2.82 0.85 -3.49
N ILE A 34 -2.24 1.22 -2.35
CA ILE A 34 -2.96 1.79 -1.20
C ILE A 34 -2.31 3.14 -0.90
N ALA A 35 -3.00 4.21 -1.24
CA ALA A 35 -2.56 5.58 -1.08
C ALA A 35 -3.51 6.38 -0.17
N ILE A 36 -3.12 7.62 0.11
CA ILE A 36 -3.94 8.60 0.83
C ILE A 36 -4.30 9.73 -0.13
N ASN A 37 -5.56 10.10 -0.14
CA ASN A 37 -6.03 11.29 -0.85
C ASN A 37 -7.04 12.01 0.03
N ASN A 38 -6.78 13.27 0.40
CA ASN A 38 -7.66 14.07 1.26
C ASN A 38 -8.08 13.36 2.57
N LYS A 39 -7.13 12.69 3.25
CA LYS A 39 -7.37 11.91 4.48
C LYS A 39 -8.28 10.69 4.31
N GLU A 40 -8.56 10.28 3.08
CA GLU A 40 -9.27 9.06 2.74
C GLU A 40 -8.32 8.03 2.12
N LEU A 41 -8.71 6.75 2.21
CA LEU A 41 -8.01 5.67 1.53
C LEU A 41 -8.33 5.67 0.05
N LEU A 42 -7.29 5.73 -0.77
CA LEU A 42 -7.40 5.55 -2.21
C LEU A 42 -6.79 4.21 -2.60
N PHE A 43 -7.58 3.38 -3.28
CA PHE A 43 -7.14 2.10 -3.80
C PHE A 43 -7.07 2.15 -5.32
N LYS A 44 -5.91 1.84 -5.91
CA LYS A 44 -5.83 1.54 -7.35
C LYS A 44 -5.64 0.04 -7.51
N ILE A 45 -6.50 -0.58 -8.30
CA ILE A 45 -6.43 -2.01 -8.60
C ILE A 45 -5.94 -2.16 -10.03
N TYR A 46 -4.81 -2.83 -10.19
CA TYR A 46 -4.20 -3.07 -11.48
C TYR A 46 -4.61 -4.44 -12.01
N THR A 47 -4.95 -4.50 -13.29
CA THR A 47 -5.27 -5.76 -13.95
C THR A 47 -4.02 -6.61 -14.12
N LEU A 48 -4.04 -7.84 -13.62
CA LEU A 48 -3.04 -8.86 -13.91
C LEU A 48 -3.58 -9.87 -14.94
N LYS A 49 -2.66 -10.59 -15.60
CA LYS A 49 -3.02 -11.70 -16.50
C LYS A 49 -3.59 -12.91 -15.77
N GLN A 50 -3.35 -12.99 -14.46
CA GLN A 50 -3.76 -14.08 -13.59
C GLN A 50 -4.74 -13.58 -12.53
N ASN A 51 -5.55 -14.50 -12.01
CA ASN A 51 -6.39 -14.21 -10.87
C ASN A 51 -5.51 -13.97 -9.63
N ILE A 52 -5.95 -13.03 -8.79
CA ILE A 52 -5.35 -12.78 -7.48
C ILE A 52 -6.06 -13.70 -6.49
N LEU A 53 -5.32 -14.66 -5.93
CA LEU A 53 -5.80 -15.52 -4.85
C LEU A 53 -4.97 -15.20 -3.61
N LEU A 54 -5.65 -14.80 -2.53
CA LEU A 54 -5.03 -14.51 -1.25
C LEU A 54 -5.57 -15.49 -0.21
N SER A 55 -4.69 -16.00 0.64
CA SER A 55 -5.14 -16.61 1.89
C SER A 55 -5.72 -15.54 2.83
N TYR A 56 -6.49 -15.98 3.83
CA TYR A 56 -7.00 -15.07 4.85
C TYR A 56 -5.86 -14.35 5.60
N GLU A 57 -4.77 -15.07 5.89
CA GLU A 57 -3.59 -14.53 6.56
C GLU A 57 -2.82 -13.52 5.69
N GLU A 58 -2.79 -13.71 4.38
CA GLU A 58 -2.20 -12.76 3.43
C GLU A 58 -3.02 -11.47 3.36
N TRP A 59 -4.36 -11.60 3.35
CA TRP A 59 -5.25 -10.45 3.42
C TRP A 59 -5.15 -9.70 4.75
N GLU A 60 -5.11 -10.41 5.89
CA GLU A 60 -4.86 -9.79 7.20
C GLU A 60 -3.51 -9.07 7.25
N TYR A 61 -2.48 -9.65 6.62
CA TYR A 61 -1.16 -9.02 6.57
C TYR A 61 -1.17 -7.71 5.79
N ILE A 62 -1.83 -7.66 4.63
CA ILE A 62 -1.97 -6.42 3.85
C ILE A 62 -2.69 -5.35 4.68
N GLN A 63 -3.82 -5.70 5.30
CA GLN A 63 -4.57 -4.78 6.15
C GLN A 63 -3.74 -4.27 7.33
N LYS A 64 -2.96 -5.14 7.98
CA LYS A 64 -2.08 -4.74 9.08
C LYS A 64 -1.06 -3.70 8.62
N VAL A 65 -0.37 -3.95 7.51
CA VAL A 65 0.65 -3.02 6.99
C VAL A 65 0.01 -1.69 6.57
N ALA A 66 -1.16 -1.72 5.92
CA ALA A 66 -1.89 -0.49 5.61
C ALA A 66 -2.29 0.28 6.88
N ASN A 67 -2.86 -0.39 7.88
CA ASN A 67 -3.26 0.26 9.14
C ASN A 67 -2.08 0.85 9.93
N ASP A 68 -0.89 0.25 9.84
CA ASP A 68 0.34 0.78 10.46
C ASP A 68 0.96 1.93 9.65
N PHE A 69 0.76 1.94 8.32
CA PHE A 69 1.31 2.94 7.41
C PHE A 69 0.52 4.26 7.43
N LEU A 70 -0.80 4.18 7.38
CA LEU A 70 -1.66 5.36 7.17
C LEU A 70 -1.57 6.42 8.27
N PRO A 71 -1.58 6.07 9.57
CA PRO A 71 -1.43 7.07 10.63
C PRO A 71 -0.06 7.75 10.61
N ARG A 72 0.99 7.07 10.14
CA ARG A 72 2.33 7.66 10.01
C ARG A 72 2.35 8.67 8.87
N ALA A 73 1.87 8.28 7.69
CA ALA A 73 1.82 9.15 6.52
C ALA A 73 0.99 10.43 6.78
N LEU A 74 -0.14 10.32 7.49
CA LEU A 74 -0.96 11.49 7.88
C LEU A 74 -0.30 12.36 8.95
N LYS A 75 0.41 11.74 9.91
CA LYS A 75 1.07 12.50 10.97
C LYS A 75 2.26 13.31 10.46
N ASP A 76 3.02 12.75 9.51
CA ASP A 76 4.14 13.45 8.90
C ASP A 76 3.65 14.74 8.20
N GLU A 77 2.51 14.73 7.51
CA GLU A 77 1.91 15.95 6.95
C GLU A 77 1.64 17.03 8.00
N ASP A 78 1.01 16.66 9.13
CA ASP A 78 0.73 17.60 10.23
C ASP A 78 2.01 18.18 10.86
N ASP A 79 3.14 17.46 10.78
CA ASP A 79 4.45 17.92 11.27
C ASP A 79 5.19 18.75 10.20
N TYR A 80 5.06 18.43 8.91
CA TYR A 80 5.58 19.22 7.78
C TYR A 80 4.89 20.59 7.64
N LEU A 81 3.58 20.66 7.89
CA LEU A 81 2.80 21.91 7.82
C LEU A 81 3.04 22.87 9.01
N LYS A 82 3.79 22.43 10.04
CA LYS A 82 4.07 23.22 11.26
C LYS A 82 5.45 23.90 11.27
N TRP A 83 6.26 23.71 10.23
CA TRP A 83 7.56 24.37 10.05
C TRP A 83 7.44 25.54 9.07
#